data_AF-U3I2J5-F1
#
_entry.id   AF-U3I2J5-F1
#
_cell.length_a   1.000
_cell.length_b   1.000
_cell.length_c   1.000
_cell.angle_alpha   90.00
_cell.angle_beta   90.00
_cell.angle_gamma   90.00
#
_symmetry.space_group_name_H-M   'P 1'
#
loop_
_entity.id
_entity.type
_entity.pdbx_description
1 polymer ?
#
loop_
_entity_poly.entity_id
_entity_poly.type
_entity_poly.pdbx_seq_one_letter_code
_entity_poly.pdbx_strand_id
1 'polypeptide(L)'
;MLESGCKAVKEGVLEKRSDGLLQLWKKKRCILTEEGLLLPPGAEPAAKIKELHFSNMKTVDCVERKGKYVYFTVVMAEGKEIDFRCAQEQGWNAAITLQMVQYKNRQAILAVRSTRAPAAPRAGHPADSAGSPPPGRPLRPGAPPAPGLGSSGRILRCPGDFRQT
;
A
#
# COMPACT_ATOMS: atom_id res chain seq x y z
N MET A 1 4.20 21.16 21.78
CA MET A 1 3.24 21.34 20.68
C MET A 1 3.71 20.47 19.53
N LEU A 2 2.87 19.56 19.02
CA LEU A 2 3.24 18.77 17.84
C LEU A 2 2.98 19.65 16.60
N GLU A 3 3.93 20.53 16.30
CA GLU A 3 3.94 21.27 15.05
C GLU A 3 4.35 20.33 13.93
N SER A 4 3.37 19.65 13.36
CA SER A 4 3.49 18.97 12.08
C SER A 4 2.12 19.05 11.46
N GLY A 5 1.98 19.85 10.40
CA GLY A 5 0.72 20.21 9.73
C GLY A 5 -0.02 19.06 9.04
N CYS A 6 0.01 17.86 9.62
CA CYS A 6 -0.80 16.72 9.20
C CYS A 6 -2.22 16.90 9.75
N LYS A 7 -3.14 17.30 8.88
CA LYS A 7 -4.57 17.38 9.21
C LYS A 7 -5.06 16.02 9.73
N ALA A 8 -5.67 16.01 10.91
CA ALA A 8 -6.27 14.81 11.46
C ALA A 8 -7.55 14.46 10.68
N VAL A 9 -7.63 13.20 10.24
CA VAL A 9 -8.83 12.59 9.64
C VAL A 9 -9.78 12.10 10.72
N LYS A 10 -9.22 11.54 11.81
CA LYS A 10 -9.98 11.09 12.98
C LYS A 10 -9.12 11.15 14.22
N GLU A 11 -9.68 11.62 15.32
CA GLU A 11 -9.05 11.61 16.64
C GLU A 11 -9.90 10.87 17.66
N GLY A 12 -9.25 10.29 18.67
CA GLY A 12 -9.95 9.71 19.80
C GLY A 12 -9.10 8.70 20.57
N VAL A 13 -9.76 7.69 21.14
CA VAL A 13 -9.12 6.68 21.98
C VAL A 13 -9.25 5.30 21.35
N LEU A 14 -8.13 4.58 21.28
CA LEU A 14 -8.05 3.18 20.85
C LEU A 14 -7.34 2.37 21.93
N GLU A 15 -7.73 1.12 22.15
CA GLU A 15 -7.06 0.26 23.12
C GLU A 15 -6.01 -0.59 22.40
N LYS A 16 -4.72 -0.41 22.73
CA LYS A 16 -3.61 -1.23 22.22
C LYS A 16 -3.35 -2.39 23.18
N ARG A 17 -3.18 -3.61 22.68
CA ARG A 17 -2.70 -4.74 23.47
C ARG A 17 -1.23 -4.54 23.83
N SER A 18 -0.84 -4.81 25.07
CA SER A 18 0.57 -4.76 25.47
C SER A 18 1.31 -6.02 25.05
N ASP A 19 2.58 -5.87 24.71
CA ASP A 19 3.47 -6.97 24.31
C ASP A 19 4.10 -7.70 25.52
N GLY A 20 3.63 -7.42 26.74
CA GLY A 20 4.12 -8.00 27.99
C GLY A 20 3.30 -9.21 28.46
N LEU A 21 3.79 -9.88 29.52
CA LEU A 21 3.23 -11.13 30.06
C LEU A 21 1.71 -11.10 30.31
N LEU A 22 1.18 -9.96 30.76
CA LEU A 22 -0.23 -9.82 31.11
C LEU A 22 -1.16 -9.51 29.93
N GLN A 23 -0.63 -9.27 28.71
CA GLN A 23 -1.40 -9.00 27.48
C GLN A 23 -2.58 -8.01 27.66
N LEU A 24 -2.35 -6.94 28.42
CA LEU A 24 -3.39 -5.99 28.81
C LEU A 24 -3.74 -5.01 27.69
N TRP A 25 -5.01 -4.60 27.64
CA TRP A 25 -5.49 -3.55 26.75
C TRP A 25 -5.32 -2.18 27.40
N LYS A 26 -4.52 -1.31 26.77
CA LYS A 26 -4.24 0.05 27.27
C LYS A 26 -4.87 1.09 26.35
N LYS A 27 -5.70 1.97 26.91
CA LYS A 27 -6.25 3.13 26.20
C LYS A 27 -5.11 4.05 25.77
N LYS A 28 -5.11 4.42 24.49
CA LYS A 28 -4.16 5.34 23.87
C LYS A 28 -4.92 6.41 23.12
N ARG A 29 -4.50 7.67 23.27
CA ARG A 29 -4.91 8.72 22.33
C ARG A 29 -4.35 8.35 20.96
N CYS A 30 -5.17 8.50 19.94
CA CYS A 30 -4.85 8.14 18.58
C CYS A 30 -5.29 9.25 17.64
N ILE A 31 -4.44 9.54 16.65
CA ILE A 31 -4.71 10.52 15.61
C ILE A 31 -4.45 9.81 14.28
N LEU A 32 -5.51 9.60 13.51
CA LEU A 32 -5.41 9.14 12.13
C LEU A 32 -5.16 10.35 11.23
N THR A 33 -4.07 10.32 10.48
CA THR A 33 -3.71 11.34 9.50
C THR A 33 -3.78 10.75 8.10
N GLU A 34 -3.49 11.57 7.08
CA GLU A 34 -3.41 11.09 5.70
C GLU A 34 -2.26 10.11 5.45
N GLU A 35 -1.25 10.12 6.33
CA GLU A 35 0.03 9.44 6.18
C GLU A 35 0.20 8.26 7.16
N GLY A 36 -0.54 8.24 8.28
CA GLY A 36 -0.48 7.12 9.22
C GLY A 36 -1.37 7.25 10.44
N LEU A 37 -1.13 6.35 11.41
CA LEU A 37 -1.75 6.39 12.73
C LEU A 37 -0.72 6.81 13.77
N LEU A 38 -0.93 7.98 14.38
CA LEU A 38 -0.10 8.48 15.46
C LEU A 38 -0.63 7.97 16.80
N LEU A 39 0.26 7.45 17.63
CA LEU A 39 0.03 7.11 19.03
C LEU A 39 0.90 8.02 19.90
N PRO A 40 0.44 9.24 20.22
CA PRO A 40 1.17 10.13 21.11
C PRO A 40 1.46 9.45 22.45
N PRO A 41 2.56 9.84 23.12
CA PRO A 41 2.79 9.40 24.47
C PRO A 41 1.61 9.76 25.37
N GLY A 42 1.31 8.86 26.30
CA GLY A 42 0.44 9.20 27.42
C GLY A 42 1.17 10.12 28.39
N ALA A 43 0.59 10.32 29.58
CA ALA A 43 1.23 11.07 30.67
C ALA A 43 2.55 10.44 31.19
N GLU A 44 2.95 9.29 30.64
CA GLU A 44 4.20 8.61 30.98
C GLU A 44 5.39 9.28 30.27
N PRO A 45 6.32 9.90 31.01
CA PRO A 45 7.37 10.77 30.45
C PRO A 45 8.41 10.06 29.58
N ALA A 46 8.39 8.73 29.50
CA ALA A 46 9.36 7.93 28.74
C ALA A 46 8.83 7.39 27.39
N ALA A 47 7.56 7.62 27.04
CA ALA A 47 7.03 7.11 25.78
C ALA A 47 7.44 8.03 24.62
N LYS A 48 8.11 7.48 23.60
CA LYS A 48 8.28 8.17 22.31
C LYS A 48 6.95 8.10 21.54
N ILE A 49 6.62 9.15 20.78
CA ILE A 49 5.51 9.08 19.82
C ILE A 49 5.76 7.89 18.91
N LYS A 50 4.79 6.99 18.81
CA LYS A 50 4.86 5.85 17.91
C LYS A 50 3.94 6.12 16.73
N GLU A 51 4.55 6.45 15.61
CA GLU A 51 3.86 6.62 14.33
C GLU A 51 3.85 5.30 13.57
N LEU A 52 2.67 4.87 13.15
CA LEU A 52 2.47 3.73 12.27
C LEU A 52 2.19 4.27 10.87
N HIS A 53 3.26 4.52 10.12
CA HIS A 53 3.18 5.11 8.79
C HIS A 53 2.58 4.11 7.77
N PHE A 54 1.70 4.57 6.88
CA PHE A 54 1.05 3.70 5.89
C PHE A 54 2.01 3.11 4.87
N SER A 55 3.15 3.77 4.59
CA SER A 55 4.22 3.17 3.78
C SER A 55 4.75 1.85 4.36
N ASN A 56 4.71 1.74 5.69
CA ASN A 56 5.26 0.60 6.42
C ASN A 56 4.15 -0.36 6.87
N MET A 57 2.89 -0.10 6.54
CA MET A 57 1.75 -0.92 6.93
C MET A 57 1.36 -1.88 5.80
N LYS A 58 1.40 -3.18 6.07
CA LYS A 58 0.98 -4.21 5.11
C LYS A 58 -0.53 -4.29 5.03
N THR A 59 -1.18 -4.57 6.16
CA THR A 59 -2.63 -4.81 6.24
C THR A 59 -3.20 -4.38 7.60
N VAL A 60 -4.53 -4.25 7.64
CA VAL A 60 -5.35 -4.09 8.84
C VAL A 60 -6.38 -5.21 8.82
N ASP A 61 -6.20 -6.21 9.67
CA ASP A 61 -7.02 -7.41 9.66
C ASP A 61 -8.07 -7.34 10.76
N CYS A 62 -9.35 -7.41 10.39
CA CYS A 62 -10.45 -7.52 11.34
C CYS A 62 -10.54 -8.96 11.83
N VAL A 63 -10.15 -9.21 13.08
CA VAL A 63 -10.00 -10.56 13.62
C VAL A 63 -11.31 -11.08 14.20
N GLU A 64 -11.97 -10.28 15.05
CA GLU A 64 -13.16 -10.72 15.77
C GLU A 64 -14.09 -9.55 16.08
N ARG A 65 -15.40 -9.82 16.12
CA ARG A 65 -16.42 -8.93 16.67
C ARG A 65 -17.08 -9.64 17.83
N LYS A 66 -16.88 -9.17 19.05
CA LYS A 66 -17.40 -9.79 20.27
C LYS A 66 -18.03 -8.76 21.17
N GLY A 67 -19.33 -8.92 21.41
CA GLY A 67 -20.13 -7.94 22.13
C GLY A 67 -20.01 -6.57 21.47
N LYS A 68 -19.68 -5.54 22.27
CA LYS A 68 -19.53 -4.17 21.76
C LYS A 68 -18.16 -3.88 21.12
N TYR A 69 -17.22 -4.82 21.12
CA TYR A 69 -15.85 -4.58 20.69
C TYR A 69 -15.54 -5.23 19.35
N VAL A 70 -14.77 -4.49 18.53
CA VAL A 70 -14.10 -4.99 17.34
C VAL A 70 -12.61 -5.11 17.66
N TYR A 71 -12.04 -6.27 17.35
CA TYR A 71 -10.64 -6.60 17.51
C TYR A 71 -9.98 -6.64 16.14
N PHE A 72 -8.83 -5.99 16.00
CA PHE A 72 -8.11 -5.93 14.74
C PHE A 72 -6.60 -5.82 14.95
N THR A 73 -5.85 -6.30 13.97
CA THR A 73 -4.39 -6.28 13.99
C THR A 73 -3.85 -5.43 12.87
N VAL A 74 -2.91 -4.55 13.19
CA VAL A 74 -2.11 -3.82 12.21
C VAL A 74 -0.82 -4.59 11.99
N VAL A 75 -0.61 -5.08 10.77
CA VAL A 75 0.60 -5.80 10.38
C VAL A 75 1.54 -4.84 9.68
N MET A 76 2.75 -4.69 10.20
CA MET A 76 3.79 -3.85 9.64
C MET A 76 4.63 -4.65 8.62
N ALA A 77 5.30 -3.95 7.71
CA ALA A 77 6.17 -4.53 6.68
C ALA A 77 7.34 -5.34 7.30
N GLU A 78 7.82 -4.91 8.47
CA GLU A 78 8.85 -5.59 9.28
C GLU A 78 8.36 -6.90 9.94
N GLY A 79 7.10 -7.33 9.69
CA GLY A 79 6.51 -8.52 10.27
C GLY A 79 5.96 -8.33 11.69
N LYS A 80 6.08 -7.12 12.24
CA LYS A 80 5.52 -6.78 13.55
C LYS A 80 4.02 -6.59 13.48
N GLU A 81 3.34 -7.20 14.43
CA GLU A 81 1.89 -7.11 14.59
C GLU A 81 1.54 -6.26 15.81
N ILE A 82 0.51 -5.44 15.68
CA ILE A 82 0.02 -4.60 16.76
C ILE A 82 -1.49 -4.75 16.86
N ASP A 83 -1.93 -5.38 17.94
CA ASP A 83 -3.35 -5.59 18.20
C ASP A 83 -4.00 -4.37 18.83
N PHE A 84 -5.18 -4.07 18.32
CA PHE A 84 -6.07 -3.04 18.81
C PHE A 84 -7.48 -3.56 19.03
N ARG A 85 -8.21 -2.88 19.92
CA ARG A 85 -9.66 -3.00 19.99
C ARG A 85 -10.32 -1.65 20.21
N CYS A 86 -11.55 -1.54 19.74
CA CYS A 86 -12.41 -0.37 19.96
C CYS A 86 -13.87 -0.78 20.09
N ALA A 87 -14.71 0.12 20.59
CA ALA A 87 -16.15 -0.05 20.46
C ALA A 87 -16.55 -0.01 18.97
N GLN A 88 -17.47 -0.87 18.55
CA GLN A 88 -17.89 -1.02 17.16
C GLN A 88 -18.34 0.30 16.52
N GLU A 89 -19.11 1.09 17.27
CA GLU A 89 -19.58 2.43 16.89
C GLU A 89 -18.46 3.40 16.50
N GLN A 90 -17.24 3.21 17.03
CA GLN A 90 -16.13 4.12 16.73
C GLN A 90 -15.51 3.88 15.35
N GLY A 91 -15.68 2.68 14.78
CA GLY A 91 -15.27 2.35 13.41
C GLY A 91 -13.78 2.52 13.10
N TRP A 92 -12.89 2.41 14.10
CA TRP A 92 -11.46 2.68 13.90
C TRP A 92 -10.81 1.79 12.83
N ASN A 93 -11.09 0.49 12.82
CA ASN A 93 -10.52 -0.43 11.84
C ASN A 93 -10.91 -0.03 10.41
N ALA A 94 -12.18 0.36 10.19
CA ALA A 94 -12.66 0.80 8.89
C ALA A 94 -12.01 2.14 8.47
N ALA A 95 -11.92 3.10 9.38
CA ALA A 95 -11.29 4.39 9.12
C ALA A 95 -9.81 4.23 8.74
N ILE A 96 -9.05 3.44 9.50
CA ILE A 96 -7.63 3.17 9.22
C ILE A 96 -7.48 2.45 7.87
N THR A 97 -8.32 1.45 7.60
CA THR A 97 -8.28 0.69 6.34
C THR A 97 -8.53 1.61 5.15
N LEU A 98 -9.58 2.42 5.20
CA LEU A 98 -9.92 3.35 4.11
C LEU A 98 -8.80 4.35 3.87
N GLN A 99 -8.24 4.92 4.95
CA GLN A 99 -7.16 5.89 4.83
C GLN A 99 -5.88 5.28 4.26
N MET A 100 -5.54 4.05 4.66
CA MET A 100 -4.41 3.31 4.10
C MET A 100 -4.61 3.02 2.60
N VAL A 101 -5.81 2.64 2.17
CA VAL A 101 -6.13 2.42 0.75
C VAL A 101 -5.98 3.72 -0.04
N GLN A 102 -6.51 4.83 0.47
CA GLN A 102 -6.36 6.14 -0.16
C GLN A 102 -4.89 6.53 -0.31
N TYR A 103 -4.09 6.36 0.75
CA TYR A 103 -2.65 6.61 0.71
C TYR A 103 -1.96 5.79 -0.39
N LYS A 104 -2.15 4.47 -0.40
CA LYS A 104 -1.53 3.57 -1.39
C LYS A 104 -1.97 3.91 -2.82
N ASN A 105 -3.21 4.31 -3.01
CA ASN A 105 -3.72 4.75 -4.31
C ASN A 105 -3.04 6.06 -4.78
N ARG A 106 -2.89 7.06 -3.90
CA ARG A 106 -2.13 8.29 -4.20
C ARG A 106 -0.70 7.97 -4.63
N GLN A 107 -0.01 7.09 -3.89
CA GLN A 107 1.35 6.67 -4.22
C GLN A 107 1.44 5.96 -5.58
N ALA A 108 0.49 5.08 -5.89
CA ALA A 108 0.44 4.39 -7.18
C ALA A 108 0.27 5.36 -8.36
N ILE A 109 -0.64 6.34 -8.23
CA ILE A 109 -0.85 7.37 -9.26
C ILE A 109 0.43 8.20 -9.49
N LEU A 110 1.11 8.59 -8.41
CA LEU A 110 2.36 9.37 -8.50
C LEU A 110 3.46 8.56 -9.20
N ALA A 111 3.61 7.28 -8.87
CA ALA A 111 4.58 6.40 -9.53
C ALA A 111 4.28 6.17 -11.03
N VAL A 112 3.01 6.08 -11.41
CA VAL A 112 2.61 5.97 -12.82
C VAL A 112 2.87 7.27 -13.58
N ARG A 113 2.67 8.43 -12.95
CA ARG A 113 2.95 9.73 -13.57
C ARG A 113 4.44 9.97 -13.77
N SER A 114 5.28 9.60 -12.80
CA SER A 114 6.73 9.77 -12.91
C SER A 114 7.37 8.91 -14.01
N THR A 115 6.81 7.71 -14.27
CA THR A 115 7.28 6.80 -15.33
C THR A 115 6.79 7.15 -16.73
N ARG A 116 5.77 8.01 -16.85
CA ARG A 116 5.22 8.50 -18.12
C ARG A 116 5.71 9.90 -18.49
N ALA A 117 6.59 10.50 -17.68
CA ALA A 117 7.26 11.73 -18.08
C ALA A 117 7.98 11.49 -19.41
N PRO A 118 7.73 12.29 -20.45
CA PRO A 118 8.33 12.06 -21.75
C PRO A 118 9.84 12.08 -21.59
N ALA A 119 10.50 11.01 -22.06
CA ALA A 119 11.92 11.08 -22.37
C ALA A 119 12.12 12.38 -23.15
N ALA A 120 12.99 13.25 -22.65
CA ALA A 120 13.30 14.53 -23.28
C ALA A 120 13.37 14.32 -24.81
N PRO A 121 12.78 15.20 -25.63
CA PRO A 121 12.92 15.09 -27.07
C PRO A 121 14.42 15.00 -27.33
N ARG A 122 14.87 13.87 -27.90
CA ARG A 122 16.27 13.69 -28.32
C ARG A 122 16.63 14.97 -29.07
N ALA A 123 17.54 15.75 -28.49
CA ALA A 123 17.97 17.01 -29.07
C ALA A 123 18.30 16.74 -30.54
N GLY A 124 17.62 17.46 -31.42
CA GLY A 124 17.90 17.41 -32.85
C GLY A 124 19.38 17.71 -33.04
N HIS A 125 20.07 16.81 -33.73
CA HIS A 125 21.37 17.16 -34.29
C HIS A 125 21.17 18.36 -35.22
N PRO A 126 22.03 19.39 -35.16
CA PRO A 126 21.96 20.50 -36.10
C PRO A 126 22.21 19.95 -37.51
N ALA A 127 21.40 20.42 -38.45
CA ALA A 127 21.59 20.17 -39.87
C ALA A 127 22.80 21.00 -40.33
N ASP A 128 23.96 20.35 -40.48
CA ASP A 128 25.04 20.87 -41.30
C ASP A 128 25.02 20.22 -42.68
N SER A 129 25.10 21.10 -43.67
CA SER A 129 25.01 20.79 -45.08
C SER A 129 26.31 20.18 -45.63
N ALA A 130 26.13 19.44 -46.73
CA ALA A 130 27.10 19.03 -47.74
C ALA A 130 27.92 17.74 -47.49
N GLY A 131 27.65 16.71 -48.31
CA GLY A 131 28.63 15.67 -48.65
C GLY A 131 28.09 14.25 -48.82
N SER A 132 27.72 13.90 -50.05
CA SER A 132 27.70 12.54 -50.65
C SER A 132 26.58 11.56 -50.25
N PRO A 133 25.95 10.86 -51.23
CA PRO A 133 25.06 9.75 -50.95
C PRO A 133 25.86 8.47 -50.61
N PRO A 134 25.37 7.62 -49.69
CA PRO A 134 26.01 6.33 -49.41
C PRO A 134 25.71 5.32 -50.55
N PRO A 135 26.64 4.40 -50.87
CA PRO A 135 26.39 3.37 -51.86
C PRO A 135 25.52 2.25 -51.27
N GLY A 136 24.57 1.78 -52.08
CA GLY A 136 24.08 0.40 -52.11
C GLY A 136 23.50 -0.18 -50.81
N ARG A 137 22.17 -0.18 -50.69
CA ARG A 137 21.46 -1.03 -49.73
C ARG A 137 21.43 -2.47 -50.28
N PRO A 138 21.94 -3.50 -49.57
CA PRO A 138 21.66 -4.87 -49.96
C PRO A 138 20.17 -5.15 -49.74
N LEU A 139 19.49 -5.70 -50.75
CA LEU A 139 18.14 -6.23 -50.58
C LEU A 139 18.20 -7.36 -49.53
N ARG A 140 17.41 -7.22 -48.46
CA ARG A 140 17.17 -8.31 -47.51
C ARG A 140 16.54 -9.50 -48.25
N PRO A 141 17.09 -10.71 -48.16
CA PRO A 141 16.37 -11.92 -48.53
C PRO A 141 15.15 -12.09 -47.61
N GLY A 142 14.06 -12.59 -48.19
CA GLY A 142 12.72 -12.61 -47.62
C GLY A 142 12.59 -13.24 -46.23
N ALA A 143 11.58 -12.77 -45.50
CA ALA A 143 11.13 -13.38 -44.27
C ALA A 143 10.60 -14.81 -44.54
N PRO A 144 10.92 -15.81 -43.70
CA PRO A 144 10.27 -17.10 -43.76
C PRO A 144 8.80 -17.00 -43.27
N PRO A 145 7.88 -17.80 -43.83
CA PRO A 145 6.49 -17.84 -43.37
C PRO A 145 6.43 -18.48 -41.97
N ALA A 146 5.56 -17.95 -41.11
CA ALA A 146 5.28 -18.54 -39.81
C ALA A 146 4.37 -19.78 -39.95
N PRO A 147 4.72 -20.93 -39.36
CA PRO A 147 3.77 -21.91 -38.86
C PRO A 147 3.67 -21.71 -37.34
N GLY A 148 2.53 -21.77 -36.67
CA GLY A 148 1.24 -22.37 -36.91
C GLY A 148 0.60 -22.46 -35.53
N LEU A 149 -0.73 -22.32 -35.47
CA LEU A 149 -1.50 -22.41 -34.23
C LEU A 149 -1.19 -23.71 -33.47
N GLY A 150 -0.59 -23.57 -32.28
CA GLY A 150 -0.50 -24.61 -31.27
C GLY A 150 -1.50 -24.32 -30.16
N SER A 151 -2.72 -24.84 -30.32
CA SER A 151 -3.68 -24.98 -29.23
C SER A 151 -3.10 -25.92 -28.17
N SER A 152 -2.95 -25.44 -26.93
CA SER A 152 -2.87 -26.31 -25.76
C SER A 152 -3.39 -25.55 -24.55
N GLY A 153 -4.68 -25.82 -24.29
CA GLY A 153 -5.33 -25.39 -23.08
C GLY A 153 -4.65 -25.94 -21.83
N ARG A 154 -4.52 -25.09 -20.83
CA ARG A 154 -4.70 -25.51 -19.44
C ARG A 154 -5.77 -24.64 -18.83
N ILE A 155 -6.98 -25.18 -18.86
CA ILE A 155 -8.05 -24.81 -17.95
C ILE A 155 -7.51 -25.05 -16.55
N LEU A 156 -7.23 -23.97 -15.81
CA LEU A 156 -7.04 -24.04 -14.37
C LEU A 156 -8.44 -24.26 -13.77
N ARG A 157 -8.81 -25.52 -13.52
CA ARG A 157 -10.02 -25.85 -12.76
C ARG A 157 -9.79 -25.49 -11.29
N CYS A 158 -10.46 -24.45 -10.82
CA CYS A 158 -11.09 -24.45 -9.49
C CYS A 158 -12.58 -24.68 -9.75
N PRO A 159 -13.23 -25.66 -9.09
CA PRO A 159 -13.93 -25.29 -7.86
C PRO A 159 -13.96 -26.40 -6.78
N GLY A 160 -14.11 -25.95 -5.54
CA GLY A 160 -14.46 -26.80 -4.41
C GLY A 160 -15.88 -27.35 -4.52
N ASP A 161 -16.06 -28.51 -3.91
CA ASP A 161 -17.34 -29.00 -3.40
C ASP A 161 -17.01 -30.06 -2.35
N PHE A 162 -17.06 -29.70 -1.06
CA PHE A 162 -17.15 -30.69 0.01
C PHE A 162 -18.27 -30.32 0.98
N ARG A 163 -19.45 -30.79 0.58
CA ARG A 163 -20.47 -31.47 1.37
C ARG A 163 -20.72 -30.98 2.80
N GLN A 164 -21.92 -30.43 2.91
CA GLN A 164 -22.85 -30.52 4.03
C GLN A 164 -22.98 -31.95 4.58
N THR A 165 -22.80 -32.09 5.89
CA THR A 165 -23.54 -33.01 6.78
C THR A 165 -23.77 -32.28 8.10
#